data_AF-A0A7X1TYF4-F1
#
_entry.id   AF-A0A7X1TYF4-F1
#
_cell.length_a   1.000
_cell.length_b   1.000
_cell.length_c   1.000
_cell.angle_alpha   90.00
_cell.angle_beta   90.00
_cell.angle_gamma   90.00
#
_symmetry.space_group_name_H-M   'P 1'
#
loop_
_entity.id
_entity.type
_entity.pdbx_description
1 polymer ?
#
loop_
_entity_poly.entity_id
_entity_poly.type
_entity_poly.pdbx_seq_one_letter_code
_entity_poly.pdbx_strand_id
1 'polypeptide(L)' 'MTTKPPDTDTFYHRPPYSEGFDIGYPQENLEGEMYKYRCRYCKRLTTDINGRLENHAEDCEYRLARTKQAGTRDG' A
#
# COMPACT_ATOMS: atom_id res chain seq x y z
N MET A 1 8.75 15.05 -46.02
CA MET A 1 7.87 14.89 -44.84
C MET A 1 8.53 13.84 -43.95
N THR A 2 9.44 14.26 -43.08
CA THR A 2 10.16 13.33 -42.19
C THR A 2 9.39 13.27 -40.88
N THR A 3 8.66 12.18 -40.66
CA THR A 3 8.08 11.89 -39.36
C THR A 3 9.20 11.52 -38.41
N LYS A 4 9.41 12.35 -37.39
CA LYS A 4 10.32 12.06 -36.28
C LYS A 4 9.78 10.80 -35.55
N PRO A 5 10.62 9.77 -35.28
CA PRO A 5 10.16 8.61 -34.52
C PRO A 5 9.72 9.03 -33.12
N PRO A 6 8.75 8.32 -32.50
CA PRO A 6 8.30 8.62 -31.16
C PRO A 6 9.46 8.45 -30.17
N ASP A 7 9.60 9.45 -29.31
CA ASP A 7 10.58 9.53 -28.23
C ASP A 7 10.39 8.34 -27.28
N THR A 8 11.39 7.46 -27.20
CA THR A 8 11.33 6.21 -26.43
C THR A 8 11.54 6.40 -24.92
N ASP A 9 11.68 7.64 -24.46
CA ASP A 9 11.95 7.98 -23.06
C ASP A 9 10.68 7.88 -22.18
N THR A 10 9.49 8.00 -22.79
CA THR A 10 8.21 7.97 -22.08
C THR A 10 7.67 6.57 -21.78
N PHE A 11 8.30 5.49 -22.29
CA PHE A 11 7.78 4.13 -22.08
C PHE A 11 8.18 3.52 -20.72
N TYR A 12 9.26 3.99 -20.09
CA TYR A 12 9.77 3.47 -18.81
C TYR A 12 9.67 4.46 -17.64
N HIS A 13 9.16 5.67 -17.87
CA HIS A 13 8.76 6.57 -16.78
C HIS A 13 7.44 6.07 -16.17
N ARG A 14 7.55 4.97 -15.40
CA ARG A 14 6.54 4.59 -14.42
C ARG A 14 6.43 5.77 -13.45
N PRO A 15 5.29 6.50 -13.42
CA PRO A 15 5.12 7.63 -12.52
C PRO A 15 5.45 7.18 -11.09
N PRO A 16 6.09 8.04 -10.28
CA PRO A 16 6.55 7.64 -8.96
C PRO A 16 5.34 7.18 -8.15
N TYR A 17 5.33 5.90 -7.78
CA TYR A 17 4.36 5.30 -6.85
C TYR A 17 4.60 5.84 -5.42
N SER A 18 4.73 7.16 -5.24
CA SER A 18 5.06 7.80 -3.97
C SER A 18 3.83 8.31 -3.21
N GLU A 19 2.63 8.04 -3.70
CA GLU A 19 1.39 8.45 -3.01
C GLU A 19 0.95 7.38 -2.00
N GLY A 20 1.42 7.53 -0.76
CA GLY A 20 0.64 7.17 0.44
C GLY A 20 0.39 5.69 0.75
N PHE A 21 1.11 4.74 0.15
CA PHE A 21 0.96 3.33 0.49
C PHE A 21 1.67 2.98 1.81
N ASP A 22 0.92 2.47 2.77
CA ASP A 22 1.43 1.91 4.02
C ASP A 22 1.34 0.38 3.98
N ILE A 23 2.33 -0.24 3.36
CA ILE A 23 2.40 -1.70 3.13
C ILE A 23 3.21 -2.45 4.19
N GLY A 24 3.78 -1.72 5.17
CA GLY A 24 4.62 -2.29 6.22
C GLY A 24 3.86 -2.97 7.35
N TYR A 25 2.55 -3.22 7.20
CA TYR A 25 1.76 -3.87 8.24
C TYR A 25 2.09 -5.36 8.38
N PRO A 26 2.05 -5.89 9.59
CA PRO A 26 2.17 -7.32 9.84
C PRO A 26 1.13 -8.16 9.07
N GLN A 27 1.58 -9.13 8.28
CA GLN A 27 0.73 -10.04 7.51
C GLN A 27 0.87 -11.49 8.02
N GLU A 28 -0.20 -12.27 7.86
CA GLU A 28 -0.26 -13.72 8.02
C GLU A 28 -0.99 -14.35 6.84
N ASN A 29 -0.61 -15.57 6.44
CA ASN A 29 -1.34 -16.32 5.42
C ASN A 29 -2.66 -16.85 5.98
N LEU A 30 -3.67 -17.01 5.12
CA LEU A 30 -4.84 -17.80 5.48
C LEU A 30 -4.51 -19.28 5.36
N GLU A 31 -4.81 -20.04 6.41
CA GLU A 31 -4.62 -21.48 6.42
C GLU A 31 -5.52 -22.14 5.37
N GLY A 32 -4.94 -23.02 4.55
CA GLY A 32 -5.64 -23.69 3.45
C GLY A 32 -5.75 -22.88 2.14
N GLU A 33 -5.32 -21.61 2.12
CA GLU A 33 -5.41 -20.77 0.92
C GLU A 33 -4.01 -20.43 0.39
N MET A 34 -3.77 -20.70 -0.89
CA MET A 34 -2.54 -20.31 -1.55
C MET A 34 -2.55 -18.80 -1.87
N TYR A 35 -1.48 -18.10 -1.49
CA TYR A 35 -1.25 -16.68 -1.81
C TYR A 35 -2.26 -15.67 -1.22
N LYS A 36 -3.15 -16.09 -0.31
CA LYS A 36 -4.02 -15.16 0.43
C LYS A 36 -3.40 -14.78 1.75
N TYR A 37 -3.29 -13.48 1.98
CA TYR A 37 -2.74 -12.89 3.19
C TYR A 37 -3.73 -11.92 3.82
N ARG A 38 -3.63 -11.76 5.13
CA ARG A 38 -4.41 -10.80 5.91
C ARG A 38 -3.55 -10.10 6.95
N CYS A 39 -3.97 -8.92 7.39
CA CYS A 39 -3.31 -8.23 8.50
C CYS A 39 -3.40 -9.08 9.78
N ARG A 40 -2.30 -9.20 10.52
CA ARG A 40 -2.25 -9.97 11.77
C ARG A 40 -3.17 -9.42 12.87
N TYR A 41 -3.45 -8.11 12.86
CA TYR A 41 -4.28 -7.45 13.87
C TYR A 41 -5.78 -7.49 13.50
N CYS A 42 -6.18 -6.82 12.41
CA CYS A 42 -7.59 -6.71 12.05
C CYS A 42 -8.14 -7.83 11.16
N LYS A 43 -7.29 -8.78 10.75
CA LYS A 43 -7.66 -9.94 9.89
C LYS A 43 -8.28 -9.57 8.53
N ARG A 44 -8.25 -8.31 8.11
CA ARG A 44 -8.64 -7.84 6.77
C ARG A 44 -7.64 -8.34 5.73
N LEU A 45 -8.12 -8.75 4.56
CA LEU A 45 -7.27 -9.24 3.48
C LEU A 45 -6.36 -8.13 2.96
N THR A 46 -5.16 -8.51 2.53
CA THR A 46 -4.21 -7.56 1.92
C THR A 46 -4.78 -6.90 0.67
N THR A 47 -5.60 -7.62 -0.09
CA THR A 47 -6.34 -7.13 -1.26
C THR A 47 -7.39 -6.08 -0.89
N ASP A 48 -8.02 -6.20 0.28
CA ASP A 48 -9.04 -5.25 0.75
C ASP A 48 -8.36 -4.01 1.34
N ILE A 49 -7.27 -4.21 2.08
CA ILE A 49 -6.46 -3.12 2.63
C ILE A 49 -5.86 -2.27 1.51
N ASN A 50 -5.40 -2.90 0.43
CA ASN A 50 -4.79 -2.24 -0.74
C ASN A 50 -3.69 -1.21 -0.37
N GLY A 51 -2.94 -1.52 0.69
CA GLY A 51 -1.88 -0.65 1.22
C GLY A 51 -2.37 0.68 1.80
N ARG A 52 -3.65 0.83 2.15
CA ARG A 52 -4.21 2.06 2.73
C ARG A 52 -4.55 1.89 4.21
N LEU A 53 -4.08 2.81 5.05
CA LEU A 53 -4.39 2.81 6.49
C LEU A 53 -5.90 2.90 6.77
N GLU A 54 -6.63 3.66 5.96
CA GLU A 54 -8.09 3.83 6.09
C GLU A 54 -8.87 2.53 5.87
N ASN A 55 -8.33 1.59 5.09
CA ASN A 55 -8.98 0.32 4.78
C ASN A 55 -8.74 -0.76 5.84
N HIS A 56 -7.87 -0.52 6.81
CA HIS A 56 -7.83 -1.35 8.02
C HIS A 56 -9.08 -1.11 8.87
N ALA A 57 -9.49 -2.13 9.63
CA ALA A 57 -10.53 -1.94 10.64
C ALA A 57 -10.17 -0.83 11.63
N GLU A 58 -11.19 -0.15 12.15
CA GLU A 58 -11.07 0.97 13.08
C GLU A 58 -10.41 0.60 14.41
N ASP A 59 -10.53 -0.66 14.82
CA ASP A 59 -9.90 -1.28 15.99
C ASP A 59 -8.51 -1.88 15.70
N CYS A 60 -7.97 -1.73 14.49
CA CYS A 60 -6.68 -2.29 14.11
C CYS A 60 -5.52 -1.62 14.87
N GLU A 61 -4.78 -2.39 15.67
CA GLU A 61 -3.61 -1.89 16.41
C GLU A 61 -2.58 -1.19 15.51
N TYR A 62 -2.31 -1.75 14.33
CA TYR A 62 -1.40 -1.12 13.37
C TYR A 62 -1.92 0.24 12.89
N ARG A 63 -3.21 0.33 12.55
CA ARG A 63 -3.84 1.60 12.13
C ARG A 63 -3.72 2.64 13.24
N LEU A 64 -4.10 2.26 14.46
CA LEU A 64 -4.04 3.14 15.63
C LEU A 64 -2.62 3.61 15.92
N ALA A 65 -1.62 2.73 15.80
CA ALA A 65 -0.21 3.09 15.98
C ALA A 65 0.28 4.09 14.91
N ARG A 66 -0.07 3.87 13.63
CA ARG A 66 0.36 4.73 12.51
C ARG A 66 -0.37 6.07 12.48
N THR A 67 -1.66 6.09 12.79
CA THR A 67 -2.43 7.34 12.93
C THR A 67 -1.87 8.23 14.05
N LYS A 68 -1.39 7.64 15.16
CA LYS A 68 -0.71 8.39 16.22
C LYS A 68 0.63 8.99 15.77
N GLN A 69 1.39 8.27 14.94
CA GLN A 69 2.68 8.73 14.42
C GLN A 69 2.56 9.79 13.31
N ALA A 70 1.48 9.77 12.53
CA ALA A 70 1.22 10.72 11.45
C ALA A 70 1.01 12.17 11.95
N GLY A 71 0.72 12.37 13.24
CA GLY A 71 0.58 13.69 13.87
C GLY A 71 1.91 14.36 14.28
N THR A 72 3.06 13.74 14.05
CA THR A 72 4.39 14.23 14.48
C THR A 72 5.33 14.44 13.30
N ARG A 73 4.99 15.40 12.43
CA ARG A 73 5.87 15.94 11.38
C ARG A 73 5.80 17.46 11.36
N ASP A 74 6.06 18.08 12.50
CA ASP A 74 6.46 19.49 12.61
C ASP A 74 7.69 19.53 13.53
N GLY A 75 8.83 19.92 12.97
CA GLY A 75 10.16 19.87 13.57
C GLY A 75 11.24 20.14 12.54
#